data_AF-A0A1A9ZI00-F1
#
_entry.id   AF-A0A1A9ZI00-F1
#
_cell.length_a   1.000
_cell.length_b   1.000
_cell.length_c   1.000
_cell.angle_alpha   90.00
_cell.angle_beta   90.00
_cell.angle_gamma   90.00
#
_symmetry.space_group_name_H-M   'P 1'
#
loop_
_entity.id
_entity.type
_entity.pdbx_description
1 polymer ?
#
loop_
_entity_poly.entity_id
_entity_poly.type
_entity_poly.pdbx_seq_one_letter_code
_entity_poly.pdbx_strand_id
1 'polypeptide(L)'
;MYNNERPDTFDTFTKLHHLVSKLSPAAKAPIAGIKIIAGNYEIILQRLKERFGNKKIVGNQHITQIFEHPNIIYANAADLRELIDTMNNHLIGLENINRTVESWDDLMVYIITSKLDPDTLNKWNEKAPIDRLPTLSELLNFLKRRCQVLESNLSSVSLPGGASTSRAIGPKRVQRTERYIGLGQGDGDVY
;
A
#
# COMPACT_ATOMS: atom_id res chain seq x y z
N MET A 1 -45.54 -7.11 -32.47
CA MET A 1 -45.34 -6.12 -31.38
C MET A 1 -44.73 -6.85 -30.20
N TYR A 2 -43.44 -6.65 -29.95
CA TYR A 2 -42.82 -6.88 -28.63
C TYR A 2 -41.76 -5.79 -28.49
N ASN A 3 -41.95 -4.96 -27.48
CA ASN A 3 -41.13 -3.80 -27.16
C ASN A 3 -39.69 -4.24 -26.87
N ASN A 4 -38.73 -3.75 -27.66
CA ASN A 4 -37.33 -3.81 -27.30
C ASN A 4 -36.95 -2.44 -26.71
N GLU A 5 -37.38 -2.22 -25.47
CA GLU A 5 -36.93 -1.08 -24.68
C GLU A 5 -35.41 -1.20 -24.48
N ARG A 6 -34.69 -0.14 -24.86
CA ARG A 6 -33.22 -0.04 -24.82
C ARG A 6 -32.67 -0.37 -23.43
N PRO A 7 -31.82 -1.40 -23.26
CA PRO A 7 -31.23 -1.74 -21.95
C PRO A 7 -30.15 -0.77 -21.46
N ASP A 8 -29.58 0.09 -22.31
CA ASP A 8 -28.34 0.83 -21.99
C ASP A 8 -28.52 2.19 -21.30
N THR A 9 -29.70 2.79 -21.35
CA THR A 9 -29.90 4.19 -20.90
C THR A 9 -29.95 4.32 -19.38
N PHE A 10 -30.57 3.36 -18.69
CA PHE A 10 -30.64 3.33 -17.22
C PHE A 10 -29.26 3.11 -16.59
N ASP A 11 -28.46 2.24 -17.20
CA ASP A 11 -27.08 1.97 -16.79
C ASP A 11 -26.18 3.20 -17.01
N THR A 12 -26.31 3.86 -18.17
CA THR A 12 -25.53 5.07 -18.49
C THR A 12 -25.83 6.24 -17.54
N PHE A 13 -27.10 6.46 -17.17
CA PHE A 13 -27.45 7.48 -16.18
C PHE A 13 -26.83 7.16 -14.81
N THR A 14 -26.93 5.91 -14.36
CA THR A 14 -26.40 5.48 -13.06
C THR A 14 -24.88 5.65 -13.01
N LYS A 15 -24.17 5.25 -14.07
CA LYS A 15 -22.72 5.48 -14.24
C LYS A 15 -22.38 6.97 -14.19
N LEU A 16 -23.12 7.80 -14.90
CA LEU A 16 -22.91 9.26 -14.92
C LEU A 16 -23.09 9.87 -13.53
N HIS A 17 -24.19 9.51 -12.87
CA HIS A 17 -24.52 10.04 -11.56
C HIS A 17 -23.45 9.63 -10.53
N HIS A 18 -23.03 8.37 -10.56
CA HIS A 18 -21.93 7.89 -9.73
C HIS A 18 -20.63 8.66 -10.01
N LEU A 19 -20.24 8.82 -11.28
CA LEU A 19 -19.07 9.60 -11.67
C LEU A 19 -19.12 11.01 -11.10
N VAL A 20 -20.20 11.76 -11.37
CA VAL A 20 -20.35 13.14 -10.91
C VAL A 20 -20.36 13.23 -9.39
N SER A 21 -20.93 12.26 -8.68
CA SER A 21 -20.92 12.24 -7.21
C SER A 21 -19.50 12.21 -6.63
N LYS A 22 -18.56 11.54 -7.32
CA LYS A 22 -17.17 11.36 -6.89
C LYS A 22 -16.23 12.48 -7.33
N LEU A 23 -16.68 13.40 -8.19
CA LEU A 23 -15.86 14.52 -8.63
C LEU A 23 -15.64 15.55 -7.51
N SER A 24 -14.42 16.06 -7.43
CA SER A 24 -14.09 17.21 -6.59
C SER A 24 -14.82 18.48 -7.08
N PRO A 25 -14.98 19.51 -6.23
CA PRO A 25 -15.61 20.77 -6.64
C PRO A 25 -14.96 21.39 -7.89
N ALA A 26 -13.63 21.35 -7.97
CA ALA A 26 -12.89 21.84 -9.13
C ALA A 26 -13.22 21.07 -10.43
N ALA A 27 -13.47 19.75 -10.32
CA ALA A 27 -13.85 18.91 -11.44
C ALA A 27 -15.33 19.02 -11.82
N LYS A 28 -16.20 19.48 -10.92
CA LYS A 28 -17.62 19.79 -11.20
C LYS A 28 -17.82 21.13 -11.91
N ALA A 29 -16.96 22.12 -11.65
CA ALA A 29 -17.04 23.44 -12.25
C ALA A 29 -17.18 23.50 -13.80
N PRO A 30 -16.44 22.71 -14.62
CA PRO A 30 -16.55 22.78 -16.08
C PRO A 30 -17.81 22.13 -16.64
N ILE A 31 -18.56 21.38 -15.81
CA ILE A 31 -19.79 20.67 -16.20
C ILE A 31 -21.04 21.22 -15.49
N ALA A 32 -20.91 22.27 -14.68
CA ALA A 32 -21.98 22.80 -13.84
C ALA A 32 -23.23 23.27 -14.62
N GLY A 33 -23.06 23.70 -15.88
CA GLY A 33 -24.15 24.10 -16.77
C GLY A 33 -24.79 22.95 -17.57
N ILE A 34 -24.29 21.71 -17.43
CA ILE A 34 -24.76 20.56 -18.19
C ILE A 34 -25.71 19.73 -17.33
N LYS A 35 -26.89 19.43 -17.87
CA LYS A 35 -27.86 18.56 -17.17
C LYS A 35 -27.29 17.15 -17.02
N ILE A 36 -27.32 16.60 -15.81
CA ILE A 36 -26.89 15.23 -15.52
C ILE A 36 -27.99 14.27 -16.00
N ILE A 37 -27.92 13.83 -17.24
CA ILE A 37 -28.81 12.84 -17.87
C ILE A 37 -27.99 11.91 -18.77
N ALA A 38 -28.48 10.70 -19.04
CA ALA A 38 -27.77 9.69 -19.84
C ALA A 38 -27.26 10.23 -21.18
N GLY A 39 -28.07 11.02 -21.89
CA GLY A 39 -27.70 11.59 -23.20
C GLY A 39 -26.57 12.63 -23.19
N ASN A 40 -26.14 13.07 -22.01
CA ASN A 40 -25.02 14.01 -21.85
C ASN A 40 -23.74 13.32 -21.33
N TYR A 41 -23.72 11.98 -21.21
CA TYR A 41 -22.58 11.26 -20.65
C TYR A 41 -21.28 11.57 -21.40
N GLU A 42 -21.30 11.45 -22.72
CA GLU A 42 -20.15 11.66 -23.59
C GLU A 42 -19.69 13.13 -23.54
N ILE A 43 -20.64 14.08 -23.50
CA ILE A 43 -20.33 15.52 -23.41
C ILE A 43 -19.65 15.85 -22.09
N ILE A 44 -20.17 15.33 -20.97
CA ILE A 44 -19.59 15.51 -19.63
C ILE A 44 -18.20 14.88 -19.57
N LEU A 45 -18.05 13.65 -20.06
CA LEU A 45 -16.77 12.96 -20.09
C LEU A 45 -15.74 13.71 -20.95
N GLN A 46 -16.16 14.23 -22.10
CA GLN A 46 -15.33 15.03 -22.99
C GLN A 46 -14.86 16.34 -22.33
N ARG A 47 -15.77 17.08 -21.67
CA ARG A 47 -15.42 18.30 -20.92
C ARG A 47 -14.42 18.03 -19.78
N LEU A 48 -14.57 16.90 -19.09
CA LEU A 48 -13.62 16.48 -18.07
C LEU A 48 -12.26 16.14 -18.68
N LYS A 49 -12.23 15.42 -19.82
CA LYS A 49 -11.00 15.12 -20.57
C LYS A 49 -10.31 16.38 -21.10
N GLU A 50 -11.06 17.37 -21.58
CA GLU A 50 -10.48 18.64 -22.05
C GLU A 50 -9.77 19.40 -20.94
N ARG A 51 -10.37 19.42 -19.74
CA ARG A 51 -9.80 20.16 -18.61
C ARG A 51 -8.70 19.40 -17.87
N PHE A 52 -8.85 18.09 -17.69
CA PHE A 52 -7.97 17.28 -16.83
C PHE A 52 -7.15 16.24 -17.59
N GLY A 53 -7.49 15.95 -18.84
CA GLY A 53 -6.78 14.99 -19.70
C GLY A 53 -5.59 15.60 -20.44
N ASN A 54 -5.03 16.70 -19.96
CA ASN A 54 -3.81 17.26 -20.54
C ASN A 54 -2.64 16.30 -20.29
N LYS A 55 -2.37 15.43 -21.27
CA LYS A 55 -1.33 14.40 -21.23
C LYS A 55 0.05 14.95 -20.89
N LYS A 56 0.34 16.22 -21.24
CA LYS A 56 1.60 16.87 -20.86
C LYS A 56 1.68 17.08 -19.34
N ILE A 57 0.62 17.58 -18.72
CA ILE A 57 0.58 17.80 -17.27
C ILE A 57 0.63 16.45 -16.55
N VAL A 58 -0.20 15.49 -16.95
CA VAL A 58 -0.23 14.14 -16.36
C VAL A 58 1.13 13.44 -16.50
N GLY A 59 1.72 13.48 -17.69
CA GLY A 59 3.05 12.91 -17.93
C GLY A 59 4.13 13.58 -17.07
N ASN A 60 4.13 14.91 -17.01
CA ASN A 60 5.06 15.64 -16.14
C ASN A 60 4.88 15.28 -14.67
N GLN A 61 3.65 15.11 -14.18
CA GLN A 61 3.39 14.70 -12.81
C GLN A 61 3.98 13.31 -12.51
N HIS A 62 3.77 12.33 -13.39
CA HIS A 62 4.40 11.01 -13.24
C HIS A 62 5.92 11.10 -13.20
N ILE A 63 6.53 11.85 -14.14
CA ILE A 63 7.98 12.03 -14.19
C ILE A 63 8.48 12.70 -12.90
N THR A 64 7.87 13.81 -12.49
CA THR A 64 8.22 14.51 -11.26
C THR A 64 8.14 13.58 -10.05
N GLN A 65 7.06 12.80 -9.89
CA GLN A 65 6.91 11.90 -8.75
C GLN A 65 7.92 10.74 -8.75
N ILE A 66 8.34 10.24 -9.93
CA ILE A 66 9.44 9.27 -10.02
C ILE A 66 10.73 9.87 -9.44
N PHE A 67 11.09 11.10 -9.83
CA PHE A 67 12.33 11.74 -9.38
C PHE A 67 12.26 12.19 -7.91
N GLU A 68 11.11 12.69 -7.47
CA GLU A 68 10.89 13.25 -6.13
C GLU A 68 10.51 12.20 -5.08
N HIS A 69 10.38 10.92 -5.47
CA HIS A 69 10.10 9.86 -4.51
C HIS A 69 11.11 9.91 -3.35
N PRO A 70 10.65 9.84 -2.09
CA PRO A 70 11.52 9.98 -0.93
C PRO A 70 12.55 8.85 -0.85
N ASN A 71 13.71 9.14 -0.27
CA ASN A 71 14.73 8.12 -0.03
C ASN A 71 14.33 7.27 1.18
N ILE A 72 14.54 5.97 1.08
CA ILE A 72 14.37 5.03 2.19
C ILE A 72 15.61 5.15 3.09
N ILE A 73 15.39 5.50 4.35
CA ILE A 73 16.50 5.72 5.30
C ILE A 73 16.93 4.40 5.95
N TYR A 74 15.98 3.52 6.24
CA TYR A 74 16.22 2.23 6.90
C TYR A 74 15.53 1.10 6.15
N ALA A 75 16.24 -0.02 5.97
CA ALA A 75 15.70 -1.21 5.33
C ALA A 75 14.45 -1.71 6.05
N ASN A 76 13.29 -1.57 5.40
CA ASN A 76 12.04 -2.15 5.86
C ASN A 76 11.17 -2.59 4.68
N ALA A 77 10.36 -3.62 4.90
CA ALA A 77 9.59 -4.26 3.83
C ALA A 77 8.44 -3.40 3.30
N ALA A 78 7.88 -2.52 4.14
CA ALA A 78 6.74 -1.68 3.77
C ALA A 78 7.19 -0.62 2.75
N ASP A 79 8.20 0.17 3.09
CA ASP A 79 8.71 1.24 2.22
C ASP A 79 9.29 0.68 0.91
N LEU A 80 10.00 -0.46 0.96
CA LEU A 80 10.49 -1.10 -0.27
C LEU A 80 9.35 -1.55 -1.18
N ARG A 81 8.23 -2.03 -0.62
CA ARG A 81 7.06 -2.42 -1.41
C ARG A 81 6.35 -1.20 -1.97
N GLU A 82 6.19 -0.15 -1.17
CA GLU A 82 5.64 1.12 -1.63
C GLU A 82 6.47 1.71 -2.78
N LEU A 83 7.80 1.69 -2.68
CA LEU A 83 8.70 2.11 -3.76
C LEU A 83 8.45 1.30 -5.04
N ILE A 84 8.42 -0.04 -4.95
CA ILE A 84 8.15 -0.92 -6.10
C ILE A 84 6.80 -0.58 -6.74
N ASP A 85 5.74 -0.49 -5.94
CA ASP A 85 4.39 -0.29 -6.43
C ASP A 85 4.24 1.12 -7.04
N THR A 86 4.79 2.14 -6.39
CA THR A 86 4.75 3.53 -6.86
C THR A 86 5.48 3.70 -8.18
N MET A 87 6.69 3.14 -8.32
CA MET A 87 7.47 3.24 -9.55
C MET A 87 6.78 2.53 -10.71
N ASN A 88 6.22 1.32 -10.48
CA ASN A 88 5.45 0.60 -11.50
C ASN A 88 4.17 1.36 -11.89
N ASN A 89 3.45 1.92 -10.92
CA ASN A 89 2.23 2.69 -11.17
C ASN A 89 2.51 3.92 -12.04
N HIS A 90 3.64 4.59 -11.86
CA HIS A 90 4.02 5.72 -12.70
C HIS A 90 4.41 5.30 -14.13
N LEU A 91 5.11 4.18 -14.30
CA LEU A 91 5.41 3.65 -15.64
C LEU A 91 4.13 3.26 -16.39
N ILE A 92 3.22 2.53 -15.74
CA ILE A 92 1.91 2.19 -16.30
C ILE A 92 1.10 3.46 -16.63
N GLY A 93 1.16 4.47 -15.76
CA GLY A 93 0.53 5.77 -15.99
C GLY A 93 1.05 6.48 -17.24
N LEU A 94 2.36 6.42 -17.48
CA LEU A 94 3.01 6.95 -18.68
C LEU A 94 2.61 6.15 -19.93
N GLU A 95 2.57 4.83 -19.87
CA GLU A 95 2.10 3.98 -20.97
C GLU A 95 0.65 4.29 -21.36
N ASN A 96 -0.23 4.47 -20.36
CA ASN A 96 -1.65 4.80 -20.56
C ASN A 96 -1.88 6.15 -21.28
N ILE A 97 -0.89 7.06 -21.26
CA ILE A 97 -0.93 8.31 -22.04
C ILE A 97 -0.13 8.22 -23.35
N ASN A 98 0.20 7.01 -23.79
CA ASN A 98 0.96 6.65 -24.99
C ASN A 98 2.41 7.15 -24.96
N ARG A 99 3.09 7.07 -23.81
CA ARG A 99 4.55 7.26 -23.73
C ARG A 99 5.25 5.91 -23.80
N THR A 100 6.33 5.87 -24.59
CA THR A 100 7.19 4.71 -24.72
C THR A 100 8.19 4.67 -23.56
N VAL A 101 8.01 3.74 -22.63
CA VAL A 101 8.89 3.54 -21.46
C VAL A 101 9.68 2.24 -21.52
N GLU A 102 9.51 1.45 -22.57
CA GLU A 102 10.12 0.11 -22.76
C GLU A 102 11.65 0.11 -22.71
N SER A 103 12.28 1.25 -23.05
CA SER A 103 13.73 1.41 -23.06
C SER A 103 14.27 2.19 -21.85
N TRP A 104 13.48 2.31 -20.77
CA TRP A 104 13.84 3.12 -19.60
C TRP A 104 14.52 2.33 -18.49
N ASP A 105 14.81 1.05 -18.72
CA ASP A 105 15.40 0.15 -17.73
C ASP A 105 16.60 0.77 -17.02
N ASP A 106 17.61 1.24 -17.76
CA ASP A 106 18.83 1.82 -17.19
C ASP A 106 18.54 3.05 -16.30
N LEU A 107 17.63 3.91 -16.75
CA LEU A 107 17.22 5.12 -16.03
C LEU A 107 16.44 4.76 -14.75
N MET A 108 15.50 3.82 -14.85
CA MET A 108 14.69 3.40 -13.72
C MET A 108 15.52 2.65 -12.68
N VAL A 109 16.46 1.80 -13.12
CA VAL A 109 17.42 1.15 -12.23
C VAL A 109 18.22 2.20 -11.46
N TYR A 110 18.77 3.20 -12.15
CA TYR A 110 19.54 4.25 -11.50
C TYR A 110 18.70 5.05 -10.49
N ILE A 111 17.49 5.47 -10.88
CA ILE A 111 16.61 6.23 -10.00
C ILE A 111 16.23 5.38 -8.78
N ILE A 112 15.75 4.16 -8.97
CA ILE A 112 15.31 3.30 -7.86
C ILE A 112 16.47 3.02 -6.91
N THR A 113 17.65 2.66 -7.42
CA THR A 113 18.83 2.41 -6.58
C THR A 113 19.27 3.64 -5.78
N SER A 114 19.10 4.85 -6.33
CA SER A 114 19.36 6.10 -5.60
C SER A 114 18.40 6.37 -4.44
N LYS A 115 17.24 5.69 -4.41
CA LYS A 115 16.24 5.80 -3.33
C LYS A 115 16.40 4.75 -2.24
N LEU A 116 17.27 3.75 -2.42
CA LEU A 116 17.42 2.65 -1.48
C LEU A 116 18.24 3.05 -0.26
N ASP A 117 17.96 2.39 0.87
CA ASP A 117 18.82 2.46 2.04
C ASP A 117 20.20 1.80 1.75
N PRO A 118 21.27 2.19 2.47
CA PRO A 118 22.62 1.69 2.20
C PRO A 118 22.78 0.16 2.28
N ASP A 119 22.04 -0.50 3.17
CA ASP A 119 22.13 -1.96 3.35
C ASP A 119 21.50 -2.69 2.15
N THR A 120 20.32 -2.26 1.71
CA THR A 120 19.67 -2.82 0.53
C THR A 120 20.46 -2.54 -0.75
N LEU A 121 21.03 -1.33 -0.89
CA LEU A 121 21.86 -0.97 -2.03
C LEU A 121 23.12 -1.83 -2.13
N ASN A 122 23.83 -2.06 -1.01
CA ASN A 122 25.00 -2.92 -0.99
C ASN A 122 24.67 -4.35 -1.42
N LYS A 123 23.58 -4.92 -0.89
CA LYS A 123 23.09 -6.25 -1.28
C LYS A 123 22.70 -6.34 -2.75
N TRP A 124 22.16 -5.26 -3.31
CA TRP A 124 21.89 -5.19 -4.74
C TRP A 124 23.18 -5.23 -5.55
N ASN A 125 24.17 -4.40 -5.19
CA ASN A 125 25.44 -4.33 -5.88
C ASN A 125 26.22 -5.66 -5.86
N GLU A 126 26.10 -6.45 -4.79
CA GLU A 126 26.67 -7.81 -4.72
C GLU A 126 26.00 -8.80 -5.68
N LYS A 127 24.70 -8.59 -5.97
CA LYS A 127 23.87 -9.50 -6.78
C LYS A 127 23.82 -9.09 -8.25
N ALA A 128 23.96 -7.80 -8.53
CA ALA A 128 23.79 -7.23 -9.85
C ALA A 128 24.86 -7.76 -10.83
N PRO A 129 24.55 -7.86 -12.14
CA PRO A 129 25.54 -8.16 -13.16
C PRO A 129 26.68 -7.14 -13.13
N ILE A 130 27.91 -7.62 -13.30
CA ILE A 130 29.12 -6.78 -13.30
C ILE A 130 29.50 -6.40 -14.75
N ASP A 131 29.11 -7.21 -15.73
CA ASP A 131 29.51 -7.14 -17.13
C ASP A 131 28.53 -6.36 -18.02
N ARG A 132 27.35 -5.98 -17.49
CA ARG A 132 26.32 -5.23 -18.22
C ARG A 132 25.43 -4.42 -17.28
N LEU A 133 24.62 -3.54 -17.86
CA LEU A 133 23.54 -2.89 -17.12
C LEU A 133 22.43 -3.91 -16.80
N PRO A 134 21.90 -3.90 -15.56
CA PRO A 134 20.77 -4.72 -15.18
C PRO A 134 19.47 -4.20 -15.79
N THR A 135 18.56 -5.10 -16.07
CA THR A 135 17.19 -4.75 -16.45
C THR A 135 16.39 -4.28 -15.25
N LEU A 136 15.32 -3.51 -15.48
CA LEU A 136 14.41 -3.10 -14.42
C LEU A 136 13.76 -4.32 -13.74
N SER A 137 13.39 -5.33 -14.53
CA SER A 137 12.81 -6.58 -14.02
C SER A 137 13.74 -7.31 -13.04
N GLU A 138 15.05 -7.36 -13.32
CA GLU A 138 16.03 -7.95 -12.41
C GLU A 138 16.07 -7.23 -11.06
N LEU A 139 16.09 -5.90 -11.07
CA LEU A 139 16.06 -5.08 -9.86
C LEU A 139 14.76 -5.28 -9.09
N LEU A 140 13.60 -5.19 -9.74
CA LEU A 140 12.30 -5.35 -9.08
C LEU A 140 12.15 -6.76 -8.47
N ASN A 141 12.64 -7.80 -9.14
CA ASN A 141 12.63 -9.16 -8.62
C ASN A 141 13.57 -9.33 -7.42
N PHE A 142 14.71 -8.63 -7.39
CA PHE A 142 15.56 -8.58 -6.21
C PHE A 142 14.86 -7.89 -5.04
N LEU A 143 14.29 -6.70 -5.25
CA LEU A 143 13.63 -5.94 -4.20
C LEU A 143 12.44 -6.70 -3.59
N LYS A 144 11.63 -7.37 -4.43
CA LYS A 144 10.54 -8.25 -3.95
C LYS A 144 11.05 -9.35 -3.01
N ARG A 145 12.18 -9.98 -3.33
CA ARG A 145 12.81 -10.98 -2.44
C ARG A 145 13.35 -10.34 -1.16
N ARG A 146 13.95 -9.15 -1.25
CA ARG A 146 14.43 -8.40 -0.07
C ARG A 146 13.28 -8.13 0.90
N CYS A 147 12.10 -7.73 0.41
CA CYS A 147 10.90 -7.54 1.23
C CYS A 147 10.51 -8.82 1.98
N GLN A 148 10.44 -9.97 1.30
CA GLN A 148 10.09 -11.26 1.91
C GLN A 148 11.07 -11.67 3.04
N VAL A 149 12.36 -11.42 2.85
CA VAL A 149 13.39 -11.71 3.86
C VAL A 149 13.21 -10.80 5.09
N LEU A 150 12.95 -9.50 4.88
CA LEU A 150 12.71 -8.56 5.98
C LEU A 150 11.46 -8.92 6.79
N GLU A 151 10.37 -9.31 6.12
CA GLU A 151 9.15 -9.79 6.77
C GLU A 151 9.38 -11.07 7.59
N SER A 152 10.13 -12.03 7.02
CA SER A 152 10.46 -13.28 7.69
C SER A 152 11.28 -13.02 8.96
N ASN A 153 12.25 -12.11 8.91
CA ASN A 153 13.06 -11.75 10.06
C ASN A 153 12.21 -11.09 11.17
N LEU A 154 11.28 -10.20 10.82
CA LEU A 154 10.35 -9.59 11.79
C LEU A 154 9.46 -10.65 12.47
N SER A 155 8.96 -11.63 11.70
CA SER A 155 8.16 -12.73 12.26
C SER A 155 8.96 -13.61 13.23
N SER A 156 10.24 -13.84 12.95
CA SER A 156 11.13 -14.66 13.80
C SER A 156 11.50 -13.98 15.12
N VAL A 157 11.49 -12.64 15.16
CA VAL A 157 11.80 -11.84 16.37
C VAL A 157 10.58 -11.71 17.30
N SER A 158 9.37 -12.02 16.82
CA SER A 158 8.10 -11.81 17.55
C SER A 158 7.73 -12.91 18.57
N LEU A 159 8.67 -13.76 18.99
CA LEU A 159 8.43 -14.74 20.07
C LEU A 159 9.47 -14.65 21.21
N PRO A 160 9.10 -13.98 22.31
CA PRO A 160 9.58 -14.33 23.63
C PRO A 160 8.42 -14.76 24.55
N GLY A 161 8.44 -16.02 25.00
CA GLY A 161 7.99 -16.41 26.34
C GLY A 161 6.51 -16.76 26.55
N GLY A 162 6.08 -17.93 26.09
CA GLY A 162 4.93 -18.66 26.63
C GLY A 162 5.40 -19.93 27.33
N ALA A 163 5.82 -19.84 28.60
CA ALA A 163 6.20 -21.01 29.39
C ALA A 163 5.00 -21.95 29.58
N SER A 164 4.99 -23.08 28.86
CA SER A 164 4.11 -24.20 29.17
C SER A 164 4.71 -25.00 30.33
N THR A 165 4.30 -24.69 31.57
CA THR A 165 4.48 -25.64 32.68
C THR A 165 3.15 -26.31 32.97
N SER A 166 2.86 -27.36 32.22
CA SER A 166 1.89 -28.37 32.65
C SER A 166 2.58 -29.26 33.68
N ARG A 167 2.21 -29.10 34.96
CA ARG A 167 2.31 -30.18 35.95
C ARG A 167 1.04 -30.20 36.79
N ALA A 168 0.06 -30.94 36.28
CA ALA A 168 -1.00 -31.48 37.11
C ALA A 168 -0.37 -32.43 38.15
N ILE A 169 -0.51 -32.09 39.43
CA ILE A 169 -0.36 -33.03 40.55
C ILE A 169 -1.67 -32.93 41.33
N GLY A 170 -2.45 -34.01 41.31
CA GLY A 170 -3.77 -34.09 41.93
C GLY A 170 -3.75 -33.97 43.47
N PRO A 171 -4.92 -33.75 44.10
CA PRO A 171 -5.00 -33.54 45.53
C PRO A 171 -4.92 -34.89 46.26
N LYS A 172 -3.97 -35.03 47.20
CA LYS A 172 -4.03 -36.06 48.25
C LYS A 172 -4.47 -35.44 49.57
N ARG A 173 -5.47 -36.08 50.14
CA ARG A 173 -6.26 -35.75 51.33
C ARG A 173 -5.46 -35.86 52.64
N VAL A 174 -5.54 -34.80 53.44
CA VAL A 174 -5.60 -34.67 54.92
C VAL A 174 -4.98 -35.76 55.78
N GLN A 175 -4.01 -35.37 56.62
CA GLN A 175 -3.98 -35.79 58.03
C GLN A 175 -3.72 -34.61 58.97
N ARG A 176 -4.44 -34.68 60.07
CA ARG A 176 -4.71 -33.72 61.15
C ARG A 176 -3.65 -33.85 62.24
N THR A 177 -3.20 -32.73 62.80
CA THR A 177 -2.84 -32.65 64.23
C THR A 177 -3.00 -31.20 64.71
N GLU A 178 -3.87 -31.04 65.71
CA GLU A 178 -4.17 -29.82 66.46
C GLU A 178 -3.13 -29.56 67.56
N ARG A 179 -2.84 -28.28 67.86
CA ARG A 179 -3.02 -27.61 69.18
C ARG A 179 -2.45 -26.17 69.10
N TYR A 180 -3.31 -25.12 69.17
CA TYR A 180 -3.64 -24.24 70.33
C TYR A 180 -2.38 -23.59 70.97
N ILE A 181 -2.24 -22.29 71.29
CA ILE A 181 -3.14 -21.15 71.63
C ILE A 181 -2.30 -19.84 71.71
N GLY A 182 -2.94 -18.67 71.56
CA GLY A 182 -2.51 -17.38 72.14
C GLY A 182 -2.71 -16.16 71.21
N LEU A 183 -3.92 -15.59 71.07
CA LEU A 183 -4.45 -14.42 71.80
C LEU A 183 -3.58 -13.14 71.76
N GLY A 184 -4.10 -12.10 71.10
CA GLY A 184 -3.55 -10.74 71.10
C GLY A 184 -4.42 -9.78 70.30
N GLN A 185 -5.43 -9.24 70.98
CA GLN A 185 -6.45 -8.29 70.54
C GLN A 185 -5.90 -6.87 70.32
N GLY A 186 -6.51 -6.07 69.43
CA GLY A 186 -6.20 -4.64 69.32
C GLY A 186 -6.91 -3.93 68.17
N ASP A 187 -8.12 -3.44 68.47
CA ASP A 187 -8.98 -2.57 67.66
C ASP A 187 -8.31 -1.25 67.20
N GLY A 188 -8.87 -0.63 66.15
CA GLY A 188 -8.67 0.81 65.92
C GLY A 188 -9.07 1.34 64.54
N ASP A 189 -10.36 1.35 64.23
CA ASP A 189 -10.97 2.33 63.30
C ASP A 189 -10.96 3.72 63.95
N VAL A 190 -10.42 4.76 63.30
CA VAL A 190 -10.81 6.17 63.54
C VAL A 190 -10.50 7.04 62.30
N TYR A 191 -11.59 7.54 61.67
CA TYR A 191 -11.80 8.71 60.78
C TYR A 191 -10.80 9.10 59.68
#